data_AF-A0A3D4ZHI3-F1
#
_entry.id   AF-A0A3D4ZHI3-F1
#
_cell.length_a   1.000
_cell.length_b   1.000
_cell.length_c   1.000
_cell.angle_alpha   90.00
_cell.angle_beta   90.00
_cell.angle_gamma   90.00
#
_symmetry.space_group_name_H-M   'P 1'
#
loop_
_entity.id
_entity.type
_entity.pdbx_description
1 polymer ?
#
loop_
_entity_poly.entity_id
_entity_poly.type
_entity_poly.pdbx_seq_one_letter_code
_entity_poly.pdbx_strand_id
1 'polypeptide(L)'
;MVFILAYARLQGCFSSREVEALCRRDLVCIHALEGGRAPDHSTIDRFIRSNAEPIRDIFAQSVRRLDELGELGREIAFIDGTKIESKAGKYTFVWLSAVERNLPKLVGNIAKLHARYLEHYHLDGPSAVGTEA
;
A
#
# COMPACT_ATOMS: atom_id res chain seq x y z
N MET A 1 -2.92 -3.09 20.57
CA MET A 1 -3.13 -3.85 19.31
C MET A 1 -2.56 -3.17 18.07
N VAL A 2 -2.77 -1.87 17.86
CA VAL A 2 -2.22 -1.14 16.70
C VAL A 2 -0.70 -1.29 16.55
N PHE A 3 0.06 -1.12 17.64
CA PHE A 3 1.52 -1.31 17.63
C PHE A 3 1.94 -2.68 17.10
N ILE A 4 1.32 -3.74 17.63
CA ILE A 4 1.59 -5.13 17.20
C ILE A 4 1.29 -5.31 15.71
N LEU A 5 0.21 -4.71 15.20
CA LEU A 5 -0.11 -4.76 13.78
C LEU A 5 0.93 -4.02 12.94
N ALA A 6 1.32 -2.80 13.33
CA ALA A 6 2.35 -2.05 12.62
C ALA A 6 3.68 -2.81 12.58
N TYR A 7 4.12 -3.33 13.73
CA TYR A 7 5.32 -4.16 13.83
C TYR A 7 5.22 -5.43 12.97
N ALA A 8 4.08 -6.12 13.00
CA ALA A 8 3.88 -7.31 12.18
C ALA A 8 3.99 -7.01 10.68
N ARG A 9 3.48 -5.87 10.20
CA ARG A 9 3.64 -5.46 8.79
C ARG A 9 5.10 -5.17 8.43
N LEU A 10 5.85 -4.54 9.33
CA LEU A 10 7.30 -4.33 9.14
C LEU A 10 8.07 -5.66 9.08
N GLN A 11 7.59 -6.69 9.78
CA GLN A 11 8.14 -8.06 9.73
C GLN A 11 7.60 -8.90 8.56
N GLY A 12 6.82 -8.31 7.65
CA GLY A 12 6.25 -9.01 6.49
C GLY A 12 5.14 -10.03 6.85
N CYS A 13 4.54 -9.93 8.04
CA CYS A 13 3.42 -10.76 8.46
C CYS A 13 2.10 -10.08 8.09
N PHE A 14 1.37 -10.63 7.11
CA PHE A 14 0.18 -9.96 6.57
C PHE A 14 -1.15 -10.59 6.99
N SER A 15 -1.15 -11.90 7.29
CA SER A 15 -2.35 -12.62 7.72
C SER A 15 -2.54 -12.57 9.23
N SER A 16 -3.79 -12.61 9.69
CA SER A 16 -4.11 -12.63 11.12
C SER A 16 -3.52 -13.84 11.87
N ARG A 17 -3.34 -14.96 11.17
CA ARG A 17 -2.69 -16.17 11.70
C ARG A 17 -1.18 -15.99 11.89
N GLU A 18 -0.51 -15.33 10.95
CA GLU A 18 0.91 -14.98 11.11
C GLU A 18 1.11 -14.00 12.25
N VAL A 19 0.23 -13.01 12.39
CA VAL A 19 0.25 -12.06 13.52
C VAL A 19 0.04 -12.80 14.84
N GLU A 20 -0.92 -13.73 14.92
CA GLU A 20 -1.12 -14.58 16.10
C GLU A 20 0.14 -15.38 16.44
N ALA A 21 0.78 -16.00 15.45
CA ALA A 21 2.03 -16.74 15.64
C ALA A 21 3.17 -15.82 16.11
N LEU A 22 3.26 -14.61 15.54
CA LEU A 22 4.22 -13.58 15.93
C LEU A 22 4.04 -13.18 17.40
N CYS A 23 2.80 -12.93 17.83
CA CYS A 23 2.46 -12.58 19.21
C CYS A 23 2.88 -13.63 20.25
N ARG A 24 2.99 -14.89 19.85
CA ARG A 24 3.37 -15.99 20.75
C ARG A 24 4.88 -16.21 20.85
N ARG A 25 5.65 -15.81 19.84
CA ARG A 25 7.08 -16.13 19.71
C ARG A 25 8.00 -14.92 19.84
N ASP A 26 7.54 -13.75 19.41
CA ASP A 26 8.38 -12.55 19.29
C ASP A 26 8.39 -11.76 20.60
N LEU A 27 9.59 -11.47 21.10
CA LEU A 27 9.79 -10.77 22.38
C LEU A 27 9.17 -9.38 22.41
N VAL A 28 9.20 -8.64 21.30
CA VAL A 28 8.60 -7.30 21.20
C VAL A 28 7.09 -7.40 21.36
N CYS A 29 6.47 -8.40 20.71
CA CYS A 29 5.04 -8.61 20.83
C CYS A 29 4.64 -9.13 22.21
N ILE A 30 5.41 -10.05 22.81
CA ILE A 30 5.17 -10.55 24.18
C ILE A 30 5.27 -9.40 25.18
N HIS A 31 6.27 -8.53 25.04
CA HIS A 31 6.43 -7.37 25.90
C HIS A 31 5.29 -6.36 25.71
N ALA A 32 4.87 -6.10 24.47
CA ALA A 32 3.74 -5.22 24.15
C ALA A 32 2.38 -5.73 24.65
N LEU A 33 2.29 -7.01 25.02
CA LEU A 33 1.10 -7.60 25.64
C LEU A 33 1.12 -7.49 27.18
N GLU A 34 2.23 -7.02 27.79
CA GLU A 34 2.36 -6.79 29.24
C GLU A 34 1.99 -8.02 30.09
N GLY A 35 2.36 -9.21 29.64
CA GLY A 35 2.01 -10.48 30.31
C GLY A 35 0.60 -10.99 30.02
N GLY A 36 -0.18 -10.29 29.20
CA GLY A 36 -1.46 -10.74 28.67
C GLY A 36 -1.33 -11.91 27.69
N ARG A 37 -2.43 -12.66 27.53
CA ARG A 37 -2.49 -13.76 26.56
C ARG A 37 -2.45 -13.21 25.13
N ALA A 38 -1.67 -13.86 24.27
CA ALA A 38 -1.66 -13.56 22.84
C ALA A 38 -3.08 -13.65 22.24
N PRO A 39 -3.53 -12.63 21.49
CA PRO A 39 -4.85 -12.63 20.86
C PRO A 39 -4.92 -13.70 19.77
N ASP A 40 -6.08 -14.33 19.62
CA ASP A 40 -6.31 -15.26 18.52
C ASP A 40 -6.46 -14.51 17.18
N HIS A 41 -6.27 -15.22 16.06
CA HIS A 41 -6.42 -14.64 14.73
C HIS A 41 -7.81 -14.05 14.50
N SER A 42 -8.85 -14.57 15.16
CA SER A 42 -10.23 -14.08 15.05
C SER A 42 -10.42 -12.71 15.73
N THR A 43 -9.75 -12.48 16.84
CA THR A 43 -9.72 -11.23 17.59
C THR A 43 -8.91 -10.20 16.82
N ILE A 44 -7.77 -10.61 16.26
CA ILE A 44 -6.95 -9.76 15.38
C ILE A 44 -7.76 -9.34 14.15
N ASP A 45 -8.40 -10.29 13.47
CA ASP A 45 -9.23 -10.00 12.29
C ASP A 45 -10.40 -9.06 12.62
N ARG A 46 -11.10 -9.34 13.72
CA ARG A 46 -12.18 -8.46 14.21
C ARG A 46 -11.66 -7.05 14.50
N PHE A 47 -10.51 -6.93 15.15
CA PHE A 47 -9.90 -5.63 15.43
C PHE A 47 -9.59 -4.88 14.14
N ILE A 48 -8.98 -5.53 13.15
CA ILE A 48 -8.67 -4.93 11.85
C ILE A 48 -9.96 -4.46 11.15
N ARG A 49 -10.99 -5.32 11.10
CA ARG A 49 -12.27 -5.00 10.45
C ARG A 49 -13.00 -3.85 11.13
N SER A 50 -13.03 -3.82 12.46
CA SER A 50 -13.69 -2.76 13.22
C SER A 50 -12.93 -1.43 13.19
N ASN A 51 -11.63 -1.45 12.88
CA ASN A 51 -10.77 -0.26 12.89
C ASN A 51 -10.11 0.01 11.53
N ALA A 52 -10.75 -0.39 10.43
CA ALA A 52 -10.15 -0.31 9.09
C ALA A 52 -9.77 1.12 8.69
N GLU A 53 -10.64 2.10 8.97
CA GLU A 53 -10.38 3.51 8.68
C GLU A 53 -9.21 4.07 9.51
N PRO A 54 -9.19 3.97 10.86
CA PRO A 54 -8.05 4.40 11.67
C PRO A 54 -6.72 3.74 11.28
N ILE A 55 -6.73 2.43 10.98
CA ILE A 55 -5.52 1.71 10.56
C ILE A 55 -5.00 2.27 9.23
N ARG A 56 -5.90 2.57 8.29
CA ARG A 56 -5.54 3.19 7.01
C ARG A 56 -4.95 4.58 7.21
N ASP A 57 -5.52 5.38 8.11
CA ASP A 57 -5.03 6.73 8.40
C ASP A 57 -3.62 6.70 9.01
N ILE A 58 -3.34 5.81 9.96
CA ILE A 58 -1.99 5.63 10.54
C ILE A 58 -0.97 5.25 9.46
N PHE A 59 -1.36 4.40 8.52
CA PHE A 59 -0.50 4.05 7.39
C PHE A 59 -0.25 5.28 6.50
N ALA A 60 -1.29 6.07 6.20
CA ALA A 60 -1.14 7.30 5.42
C ALA A 60 -0.26 8.34 6.12
N GLN A 61 -0.34 8.47 7.45
CA GLN A 61 0.56 9.31 8.24
C GLN A 61 2.00 8.83 8.17
N SER A 62 2.22 7.51 8.17
CA SER A 62 3.56 6.93 8.05
C SER A 62 4.18 7.23 6.68
N VAL A 63 3.39 7.12 5.60
CA VAL A 63 3.82 7.50 4.24
C VAL A 63 4.18 8.98 4.18
N ARG A 64 3.31 9.86 4.69
CA ARG A 64 3.60 11.30 4.77
C ARG A 64 4.89 11.60 5.53
N ARG A 65 5.13 10.89 6.63
CA ARG A 65 6.36 11.09 7.40
C ARG A 65 7.62 10.69 6.62
N LEU A 66 7.56 9.58 5.89
CA LEU A 66 8.66 9.16 5.02
C LEU A 66 8.89 10.15 3.87
N ASP A 67 7.80 10.74 3.37
CA ASP A 67 7.81 11.75 2.33
C ASP A 67 8.52 13.05 2.77
N GLU A 68 8.17 13.54 3.97
CA GLU A 68 8.82 14.69 4.62
C GLU A 68 10.32 14.46 4.84
N LEU A 69 10.73 13.22 5.08
CA LEU A 69 12.12 12.83 5.29
C LEU A 69 12.89 12.67 3.96
N GLY A 70 12.22 12.74 2.81
CA GLY A 70 12.84 12.53 1.50
C GLY A 70 13.18 11.07 1.19
N GLU A 71 12.61 10.13 1.94
CA GLU A 71 12.88 8.69 1.79
C GLU A 71 12.01 8.04 0.69
N LEU A 72 11.07 8.80 0.12
CA LEU A 72 10.26 8.36 -1.01
C LEU A 72 10.87 8.90 -2.32
N GLY A 73 11.31 8.00 -3.20
CA GLY A 73 11.85 8.39 -4.51
C GLY A 73 10.86 9.09 -5.44
N ARG A 74 9.54 8.97 -5.19
CA ARG A 74 8.41 9.53 -5.99
C ARG A 74 8.37 9.17 -7.48
N GLU A 75 9.35 8.44 -8.01
CA GLU A 75 9.42 8.04 -9.43
C GLU A 75 8.38 6.97 -9.81
N ILE A 76 8.14 6.02 -8.89
CA ILE A 76 7.29 4.85 -9.15
C ILE A 76 6.27 4.73 -8.01
N ALA A 77 4.98 4.80 -8.37
CA ALA A 77 3.88 4.53 -7.46
C ALA A 77 3.23 3.18 -7.83
N PHE A 78 3.20 2.25 -6.87
CA PHE A 78 2.50 0.99 -7.01
C PHE A 78 1.04 1.16 -6.58
N ILE A 79 0.16 1.39 -7.54
CA ILE A 79 -1.29 1.43 -7.35
C ILE A 79 -1.81 0.03 -7.67
N ASP A 80 -2.63 -0.53 -6.77
CA ASP A 80 -3.13 -1.90 -6.81
C ASP A 80 -3.56 -2.35 -8.23
N GLY A 81 -3.36 -3.65 -8.47
CA GLY A 81 -3.20 -4.31 -9.75
C GLY A 81 -4.11 -3.79 -10.85
N THR A 82 -3.62 -2.78 -11.58
CA THR A 82 -4.11 -2.54 -12.93
C THR A 82 -3.79 -3.80 -13.71
N LYS A 83 -4.83 -4.55 -14.09
CA LYS A 83 -4.69 -5.71 -14.97
C LYS A 83 -4.25 -5.21 -16.33
N ILE A 84 -2.94 -5.12 -16.52
CA ILE A 84 -2.33 -4.93 -17.82
C ILE A 84 -2.32 -6.30 -18.46
N GLU A 85 -2.99 -6.47 -19.59
CA GLU A 85 -2.90 -7.72 -20.35
C GLU A 85 -1.42 -7.99 -20.61
N SER A 86 -0.96 -9.18 -20.21
CA SER A 86 0.41 -9.60 -20.47
C SER A 86 0.69 -9.57 -21.98
N LYS A 87 1.96 -9.39 -22.36
CA LYS A 87 2.42 -9.50 -23.76
C LYS A 87 2.13 -10.88 -24.41
N ALA A 88 1.57 -11.85 -23.67
CA ALA A 88 1.11 -13.14 -24.15
C ALA A 88 -0.32 -13.14 -24.71
N GLY A 89 -0.72 -12.07 -25.40
CA GLY A 89 -1.97 -12.07 -26.17
C GLY A 89 -1.90 -13.14 -27.28
N LYS A 90 -3.03 -13.78 -27.59
CA LYS A 90 -3.15 -14.76 -28.70
C LYS A 90 -2.72 -14.17 -30.06
N TYR A 91 -2.72 -12.84 -30.18
CA TYR A 91 -2.35 -12.11 -31.38
C TYR A 91 -1.09 -11.25 -31.12
N THR A 92 -0.08 -11.43 -31.95
CA THR A 92 1.16 -10.62 -31.97
C THR A 92 0.98 -9.27 -32.67
N PHE A 93 -0.16 -9.03 -33.32
CA PHE A 93 -0.46 -7.79 -34.02
C PHE A 93 -1.60 -7.04 -33.30
N VAL A 94 -1.46 -5.72 -33.24
CA VAL A 94 -2.47 -4.80 -32.71
C VAL A 94 -2.79 -3.74 -33.76
N TRP A 95 -4.05 -3.33 -33.82
CA TRP A 95 -4.50 -2.30 -34.76
C TRP A 95 -4.13 -0.92 -34.24
N LEU A 96 -3.32 -0.17 -35.01
CA LEU A 96 -2.90 1.19 -34.65
C LEU A 96 -4.10 2.08 -34.30
N SER A 97 -5.16 2.04 -35.11
CA SER A 97 -6.39 2.82 -34.89
C SER A 97 -7.10 2.49 -33.56
N ALA A 98 -7.01 1.24 -33.10
CA ALA A 98 -7.55 0.84 -31.80
C ALA A 98 -6.68 1.35 -30.64
N VAL A 99 -5.35 1.38 -30.82
CA VAL A 99 -4.42 1.95 -29.84
C VAL A 99 -4.62 3.45 -29.73
N GLU A 100 -4.60 4.18 -30.86
CA GLU A 100 -4.80 5.63 -30.91
C GLU A 100 -6.12 6.07 -30.28
N ARG A 101 -7.19 5.30 -30.49
CA ARG A 101 -8.51 5.59 -29.90
C ARG A 101 -8.55 5.39 -28.38
N ASN A 102 -7.81 4.42 -27.85
CA ASN A 102 -7.87 4.05 -26.43
C ASN A 102 -6.77 4.73 -25.58
N LEU A 103 -5.66 5.13 -26.19
CA LEU A 103 -4.54 5.77 -25.51
C LEU A 103 -4.96 7.03 -24.72
N PRO A 104 -5.75 7.98 -25.28
CA PRO A 104 -6.21 9.14 -24.52
C PRO A 104 -7.06 8.76 -23.30
N LYS A 105 -7.86 7.70 -23.40
CA LYS A 105 -8.67 7.19 -22.28
C LYS A 105 -7.79 6.60 -21.19
N LEU A 106 -6.77 5.83 -21.57
CA LEU A 106 -5.80 5.26 -20.65
C LEU A 106 -5.05 6.37 -19.90
N VAL A 107 -4.50 7.36 -20.62
CA VAL A 107 -3.80 8.50 -20.03
C VAL A 107 -4.72 9.28 -19.08
N GLY A 108 -5.97 9.53 -19.47
CA GLY A 108 -6.96 10.18 -18.61
C GLY A 108 -7.29 9.39 -17.34
N ASN A 109 -7.34 8.05 -17.42
CA ASN A 109 -7.54 7.19 -16.25
C ASN A 109 -6.32 7.19 -15.32
N ILE A 110 -5.11 7.15 -15.87
CA ILE A 110 -3.86 7.26 -15.11
C ILE A 110 -3.83 8.59 -14.34
N ALA A 111 -4.15 9.71 -15.00
CA ALA A 111 -4.19 11.02 -14.35
C ALA A 111 -5.19 11.07 -13.18
N LYS A 112 -6.39 10.47 -13.35
CA LYS A 112 -7.39 10.38 -12.28
C LYS A 112 -6.92 9.52 -11.10
N LEU A 113 -6.29 8.37 -11.40
CA LEU A 113 -5.73 7.49 -10.37
C LEU A 113 -4.61 8.18 -9.60
N HIS A 114 -3.73 8.89 -10.30
CA HIS A 114 -2.66 9.67 -9.71
C HIS A 114 -3.20 10.79 -8.81
N ALA A 115 -4.21 11.55 -9.27
CA ALA A 115 -4.85 12.57 -8.45
C ALA A 115 -5.47 12.00 -7.17
N ARG A 116 -6.20 10.87 -7.27
CA ARG A 116 -6.75 10.16 -6.10
C ARG A 116 -5.64 9.66 -5.17
N TYR A 117 -4.51 9.20 -5.70
CA TYR A 117 -3.36 8.77 -4.91
C TYR A 117 -2.79 9.93 -4.09
N LEU A 118 -2.54 11.07 -4.73
CA LEU A 118 -2.03 12.27 -4.06
C LEU A 118 -3.01 12.77 -2.98
N GLU A 119 -4.31 12.80 -3.28
CA GLU A 119 -5.34 13.18 -2.31
C GLU A 119 -5.38 12.22 -1.12
N HIS A 120 -5.35 10.91 -1.38
CA HIS A 120 -5.45 9.89 -0.34
C HIS A 120 -4.32 9.96 0.70
N TYR A 121 -3.10 10.23 0.24
CA TYR A 121 -1.93 10.35 1.10
C TYR A 121 -1.61 11.79 1.48
N HIS A 122 -2.40 12.77 1.02
CA HIS A 122 -2.13 14.21 1.16
C HIS A 122 -0.69 14.58 0.76
N LEU A 123 -0.26 14.06 -0.38
CA LEU A 123 1.06 14.34 -0.95
C LEU A 123 0.94 15.50 -1.94
N ASP A 124 1.97 16.34 -1.98
CA ASP A 124 2.06 17.38 -3.00
C ASP A 124 2.24 16.75 -4.38
N GLY A 125 1.76 17.46 -5.41
CA GLY A 125 2.07 17.15 -6.81
C GLY A 125 3.58 17.08 -7.03
N PRO A 126 4.05 16.47 -8.13
CA PRO A 126 5.48 16.18 -8.32
C PRO A 126 6.31 17.43 -8.00
N SER A 127 7.16 17.32 -6.97
CA SER A 127 8.25 18.26 -6.78
C SER A 127 9.02 18.26 -8.09
N ALA A 128 9.18 19.43 -8.71
CA ALA A 128 9.78 19.57 -10.03
C ALA A 128 11.02 18.67 -10.08
N VAL A 129 10.92 17.59 -10.85
CA VAL A 129 12.05 16.70 -11.07
C VAL A 129 13.12 17.61 -11.64
N GLY A 130 14.22 17.75 -10.88
CA GLY A 130 15.42 18.37 -11.39
C GLY A 130 15.74 17.68 -12.69
N THR A 131 15.59 18.41 -13.78
CA THR A 131 16.12 18.07 -15.09
C THR A 131 17.64 18.01 -14.93
N GLU A 132 18.16 16.90 -14.43
CA GLU A 132 19.57 16.57 -14.57
C GLU A 132 19.74 15.66 -15.78
N ALA A 133 20.74 16.02 -16.57
CA ALA A 133 20.91 15.80 -17.99
C ALA A 133 21.44 14.42 -18.37
#